data_AF-W1UPF5-F1
#
_entry.id   AF-W1UPF5-F1
#
_cell.length_a   1.000
_cell.length_b   1.000
_cell.length_c   1.000
_cell.angle_alpha   90.00
_cell.angle_beta   90.00
_cell.angle_gamma   90.00
#
_symmetry.space_group_name_H-M   'P 1'
#
loop_
_entity.id
_entity.type
_entity.pdbx_description
1 polymer ?
#
loop_
_entity_poly.entity_id
_entity_poly.type
_entity_poly.pdbx_seq_one_letter_code
_entity_poly.pdbx_strand_id
1 'polypeptide(L)'
;MHSQFWRFWTQIEIHPGAQIDSGVFIDHGSGLVIGETAIVEKGVLLYHGVTLGGTGKDCGKRHPTVRKGALISAHAQVIGPVEIGENAKVGAAAVVVADVPSDVTVVGIPAKIVRVHGKKDEPVIHEVEEKREYYVNKLEQAKEASHRSSGL
;
A
#
# COMPACT_ATOMS: atom_id res chain seq x y z
N MET A 1 -11.77 5.95 -22.19
CA MET A 1 -12.39 6.92 -21.28
C MET A 1 -11.29 7.47 -20.38
N HIS A 2 -10.99 8.78 -20.44
CA HIS A 2 -9.82 9.35 -19.75
C HIS A 2 -10.09 9.50 -18.24
N SER A 3 -9.24 8.94 -17.38
CA SER A 3 -9.36 9.06 -15.91
C SER A 3 -9.44 10.51 -15.43
N GLN A 4 -8.80 11.43 -16.15
CA GLN A 4 -8.80 12.87 -15.87
C GLN A 4 -10.17 13.54 -15.95
N PHE A 5 -11.05 13.06 -16.84
CA PHE A 5 -12.41 13.59 -16.93
C PHE A 5 -13.22 13.26 -15.68
N TRP A 6 -13.17 12.00 -15.23
CA TRP A 6 -13.85 11.57 -14.03
C TRP A 6 -13.28 12.23 -12.78
N ARG A 7 -11.94 12.36 -12.69
CA ARG A 7 -11.29 13.07 -11.59
C ARG A 7 -11.84 14.48 -11.39
N PHE A 8 -12.10 15.23 -12.46
CA PHE A 8 -12.66 16.57 -12.36
C PHE A 8 -14.04 16.58 -11.67
N TRP A 9 -14.88 15.57 -11.95
CA TRP A 9 -16.25 15.49 -11.45
C TRP A 9 -16.40 14.78 -10.11
N THR A 10 -15.66 13.68 -9.91
CA THR A 10 -15.80 12.79 -8.74
C THR A 10 -14.71 13.00 -7.70
N GLN A 11 -13.63 13.71 -8.06
CA GLN A 11 -12.38 13.77 -7.29
C GLN A 11 -11.71 12.40 -7.07
N ILE A 12 -12.12 11.38 -7.83
CA ILE A 12 -11.55 10.03 -7.81
C ILE A 12 -10.74 9.82 -9.08
N GLU A 13 -9.48 9.42 -8.94
CA GLU A 13 -8.61 9.04 -10.05
C GLU A 13 -8.29 7.55 -10.00
N ILE A 14 -8.85 6.78 -10.94
CA ILE A 14 -8.52 5.37 -11.11
C ILE A 14 -7.96 5.19 -12.52
N HIS A 15 -6.71 4.72 -12.61
CA HIS A 15 -6.10 4.43 -13.89
C HIS A 15 -6.79 3.20 -14.53
N PRO A 16 -7.07 3.19 -15.86
CA PRO A 16 -7.77 2.09 -16.52
C PRO A 16 -7.04 0.75 -16.49
N GLY A 17 -5.73 0.76 -16.24
CA GLY A 17 -4.91 -0.45 -16.08
C GLY A 17 -5.00 -1.09 -14.68
N ALA A 18 -5.57 -0.39 -13.69
CA ALA A 18 -5.69 -0.91 -12.34
C ALA A 18 -6.60 -2.14 -12.32
N GLN A 19 -6.22 -3.16 -11.56
CA GLN A 19 -7.01 -4.37 -11.38
C GLN A 19 -7.74 -4.26 -10.05
N ILE A 20 -9.07 -4.17 -10.11
CA ILE A 20 -9.93 -3.99 -8.94
C ILE A 20 -10.99 -5.07 -8.95
N ASP A 21 -10.98 -5.93 -7.94
CA ASP A 21 -11.94 -7.02 -7.79
C ASP A 21 -13.34 -6.51 -7.41
N SER A 22 -14.34 -7.34 -7.67
CA SER A 22 -15.71 -7.11 -7.17
C SER A 22 -15.75 -7.09 -5.64
N GLY A 23 -16.55 -6.19 -5.07
CA GLY A 23 -16.72 -6.08 -3.62
C GLY A 23 -15.68 -5.22 -2.91
N VAL A 24 -14.85 -4.48 -3.64
CA VAL A 24 -14.09 -3.34 -3.08
C VAL A 24 -15.07 -2.23 -2.70
N PHE A 25 -14.93 -1.72 -1.49
CA PHE A 25 -15.76 -0.64 -0.96
C PHE A 25 -14.94 0.65 -0.86
N ILE A 26 -15.34 1.66 -1.62
CA ILE A 26 -14.75 3.00 -1.59
C ILE A 26 -15.67 3.89 -0.77
N ASP A 27 -15.22 4.27 0.42
CA ASP A 27 -15.97 5.15 1.31
C ASP A 27 -15.51 6.60 1.18
N HIS A 28 -16.47 7.51 0.99
CA HIS A 28 -16.23 8.94 0.83
C HIS A 28 -15.24 9.34 -0.28
N GLY A 29 -15.10 8.59 -1.38
CA GLY A 29 -13.94 8.54 -2.32
C GLY A 29 -13.23 9.81 -2.85
N SER A 30 -13.63 11.03 -2.50
CA SER A 30 -12.88 12.26 -2.77
C SER A 30 -11.38 12.12 -2.46
N GLY A 31 -10.53 12.50 -3.42
CA GLY A 31 -9.08 12.45 -3.30
C GLY A 31 -8.47 11.05 -3.43
N LEU A 32 -9.25 10.01 -3.74
CA LEU A 32 -8.73 8.67 -3.98
C LEU A 32 -7.91 8.63 -5.28
N VAL A 33 -6.72 8.05 -5.22
CA VAL A 33 -5.84 7.83 -6.39
C VAL A 33 -5.42 6.36 -6.45
N ILE A 34 -5.72 5.68 -7.56
CA ILE A 34 -5.31 4.29 -7.84
C ILE A 34 -4.51 4.26 -9.14
N GLY A 35 -3.21 3.97 -9.03
CA GLY A 35 -2.30 3.97 -10.17
C GLY A 35 -2.38 2.74 -11.07
N GLU A 36 -1.70 2.81 -12.22
CA GLU A 36 -1.87 1.87 -13.34
C GLU A 36 -1.69 0.40 -12.98
N THR A 37 -0.67 0.06 -12.20
CA THR A 37 -0.33 -1.34 -11.91
C THR A 37 -0.81 -1.78 -10.53
N ALA A 38 -1.72 -1.01 -9.93
CA ALA A 38 -2.31 -1.34 -8.65
C ALA A 38 -3.22 -2.57 -8.79
N ILE A 39 -3.17 -3.43 -7.78
CA ILE A 39 -4.08 -4.59 -7.65
C ILE A 39 -4.82 -4.42 -6.34
N VAL A 40 -6.14 -4.46 -6.37
CA VAL A 40 -7.01 -4.31 -5.20
C VAL A 40 -7.98 -5.49 -5.16
N GLU A 41 -7.80 -6.38 -4.19
CA GLU A 41 -8.55 -7.63 -4.10
C GLU A 41 -9.92 -7.47 -3.41
N LYS A 42 -10.73 -8.52 -3.48
CA LYS A 42 -12.09 -8.55 -2.92
C LYS A 42 -12.16 -8.11 -1.46
N GLY A 43 -13.16 -7.29 -1.13
CA GLY A 43 -13.47 -6.92 0.26
C GLY A 43 -12.51 -5.90 0.86
N VAL A 44 -11.61 -5.31 0.06
CA VAL A 44 -10.79 -4.18 0.49
C VAL A 44 -11.67 -2.95 0.72
N LEU A 45 -11.40 -2.23 1.82
CA LEU A 45 -12.03 -0.95 2.14
C LEU A 45 -11.02 0.18 1.93
N LEU A 46 -11.37 1.15 1.07
CA LEU A 46 -10.56 2.34 0.79
C LEU A 46 -11.35 3.58 1.21
N TYR A 47 -10.78 4.38 2.11
CA TYR A 47 -11.35 5.68 2.45
C TYR A 47 -10.87 6.80 1.51
N HIS A 48 -11.50 7.96 1.65
CA HIS A 48 -11.11 9.19 0.98
C HIS A 48 -9.64 9.57 1.16
N GLY A 49 -9.07 10.25 0.16
CA GLY A 49 -7.69 10.73 0.17
C GLY A 49 -6.62 9.65 0.14
N VAL A 50 -6.99 8.38 0.01
CA VAL A 50 -6.03 7.27 -0.12
C VAL A 50 -5.30 7.35 -1.46
N THR A 51 -4.00 7.11 -1.43
CA THR A 51 -3.18 7.00 -2.65
C THR A 51 -2.54 5.62 -2.72
N LEU A 52 -2.79 4.90 -3.81
CA LEU A 52 -2.05 3.71 -4.23
C LEU A 52 -1.12 4.12 -5.38
N GLY A 53 0.02 4.71 -4.99
CA GLY A 53 0.91 5.47 -5.87
C GLY A 53 2.23 4.76 -6.18
N GLY A 54 2.93 5.23 -7.21
CA GLY A 54 4.28 4.78 -7.53
C GLY A 54 5.37 5.69 -6.98
N THR A 55 6.60 5.17 -6.92
CA THR A 55 7.78 5.94 -6.50
C THR A 55 8.35 6.86 -7.59
N GLY A 56 7.96 6.60 -8.85
CA GLY A 56 8.55 7.24 -10.04
C GLY A 56 9.88 6.62 -10.50
N LYS A 57 10.44 5.64 -9.78
CA LYS A 57 11.73 4.99 -10.09
C LYS A 57 11.58 3.61 -10.72
N ASP A 58 10.46 2.94 -10.48
CA ASP A 58 10.22 1.57 -10.90
C ASP A 58 9.61 1.50 -12.32
N CYS A 59 10.13 0.59 -13.15
CA CYS A 59 9.56 0.26 -14.46
C CYS A 59 8.67 -1.00 -14.35
N GLY A 60 7.51 -1.02 -15.02
CA GLY A 60 6.56 -2.14 -14.94
C GLY A 60 5.67 -2.08 -13.70
N LYS A 61 5.70 -3.12 -12.84
CA LYS A 61 4.97 -3.16 -11.57
C LYS A 61 5.59 -2.16 -10.60
N ARG A 62 4.81 -1.13 -10.26
CA ARG A 62 5.29 0.05 -9.54
C ARG A 62 4.28 0.67 -8.58
N HIS A 63 3.08 0.11 -8.52
CA HIS A 63 2.01 0.51 -7.61
C HIS A 63 1.67 -0.64 -6.67
N PRO A 64 0.99 -0.37 -5.54
CA PRO A 64 0.76 -1.36 -4.51
C PRO A 64 -0.09 -2.56 -4.96
N THR A 65 0.00 -3.64 -4.20
CA THR A 65 -0.98 -4.73 -4.20
C THR A 65 -1.66 -4.73 -2.83
N VAL A 66 -2.99 -4.59 -2.81
CA VAL A 66 -3.80 -4.58 -1.59
C VAL A 66 -4.61 -5.86 -1.53
N ARG A 67 -4.25 -6.74 -0.60
CA ARG A 67 -4.82 -8.07 -0.48
C ARG A 67 -6.20 -8.07 0.17
N LYS A 68 -6.91 -9.18 -0.01
CA LYS A 68 -8.28 -9.41 0.43
C LYS A 68 -8.55 -8.91 1.85
N GLY A 69 -9.65 -8.18 2.01
CA GLY A 69 -10.14 -7.74 3.33
C GLY A 69 -9.31 -6.65 4.00
N ALA A 70 -8.23 -6.16 3.38
CA ALA A 70 -7.43 -5.08 3.94
C ALA A 70 -8.23 -3.78 4.04
N LEU A 71 -7.91 -2.96 5.04
CA LEU A 71 -8.51 -1.65 5.26
C LEU A 71 -7.44 -0.58 5.12
N ILE A 72 -7.67 0.39 4.23
CA ILE A 72 -6.81 1.54 4.02
C ILE A 72 -7.57 2.81 4.43
N SER A 73 -7.19 3.35 5.59
CA SER A 73 -7.90 4.47 6.22
C SER A 73 -7.65 5.80 5.51
N ALA A 74 -8.46 6.80 5.86
CA ALA A 74 -8.46 8.12 5.25
C ALA A 74 -7.05 8.73 5.14
N HIS A 75 -6.76 9.31 3.98
CA HIS A 75 -5.49 9.98 3.68
C HIS A 75 -4.22 9.12 3.79
N ALA A 76 -4.32 7.80 3.92
CA ALA A 76 -3.12 6.94 3.89
C ALA A 76 -2.47 6.93 2.51
N GLN A 77 -1.14 7.01 2.49
CA GLN A 77 -0.33 7.02 1.28
C GLN A 77 0.46 5.71 1.20
N VAL A 78 0.13 4.84 0.23
CA VAL A 78 0.81 3.56 0.00
C VAL A 78 1.61 3.69 -1.29
N ILE A 79 2.93 3.71 -1.17
CA ILE A 79 3.83 4.17 -2.25
C ILE A 79 4.80 3.07 -2.66
N GLY A 80 4.80 2.76 -3.97
CA GLY A 80 5.66 1.78 -4.60
C GLY A 80 5.04 0.41 -4.79
N PRO A 81 5.79 -0.56 -5.33
CA PRO A 81 5.33 -1.94 -5.53
C PRO A 81 5.33 -2.74 -4.23
N VAL A 82 4.65 -2.20 -3.20
CA VAL A 82 4.53 -2.81 -1.87
C VAL A 82 3.26 -3.64 -1.77
N GLU A 83 3.28 -4.65 -0.91
CA GLU A 83 2.14 -5.51 -0.63
C GLU A 83 1.52 -5.17 0.73
N ILE A 84 0.20 -4.97 0.76
CA ILE A 84 -0.60 -4.89 1.98
C ILE A 84 -1.30 -6.23 2.16
N GLY A 85 -0.90 -6.98 3.17
CA GLY A 85 -1.38 -8.34 3.44
C GLY A 85 -2.88 -8.43 3.78
N GLU A 86 -3.38 -9.66 3.78
CA GLU A 86 -4.80 -9.94 4.01
C GLU A 86 -5.25 -9.42 5.38
N ASN A 87 -6.43 -8.81 5.43
CA ASN A 87 -7.01 -8.20 6.64
C ASN A 87 -6.12 -7.17 7.36
N ALA A 88 -5.01 -6.75 6.75
CA ALA A 88 -4.15 -5.73 7.32
C ALA A 88 -4.88 -4.38 7.38
N LYS A 89 -4.52 -3.56 8.35
CA LYS A 89 -5.13 -2.26 8.58
C LYS A 89 -4.06 -1.17 8.50
N VAL A 90 -4.21 -0.27 7.54
CA VAL A 90 -3.40 0.94 7.43
C VAL A 90 -4.17 2.08 8.08
N GLY A 91 -3.60 2.68 9.12
CA GLY A 91 -4.21 3.79 9.84
C GLY A 91 -4.25 5.08 9.03
N ALA A 92 -5.07 6.03 9.48
CA ALA A 92 -5.27 7.28 8.79
C ALA A 92 -3.96 8.08 8.69
N ALA A 93 -3.76 8.75 7.56
CA ALA A 93 -2.57 9.55 7.24
C ALA A 93 -1.23 8.80 7.33
N ALA A 94 -1.23 7.47 7.41
CA ALA A 94 0.00 6.69 7.43
C ALA A 94 0.70 6.71 6.06
N VAL A 95 2.04 6.63 6.06
CA VAL A 95 2.84 6.53 4.84
C VAL A 95 3.52 5.16 4.81
N VAL A 96 3.03 4.29 3.94
CA VAL A 96 3.52 2.92 3.78
C VAL A 96 4.46 2.84 2.59
N VAL A 97 5.71 2.48 2.87
CA VAL A 97 6.80 2.36 1.88
C VAL A 97 7.46 0.96 1.88
N ALA A 98 6.92 0.03 2.66
CA ALA A 98 7.38 -1.34 2.76
C ALA A 98 6.19 -2.28 3.05
N ASP A 99 6.31 -3.53 2.62
CA ASP A 99 5.27 -4.55 2.75
C ASP A 99 4.71 -4.64 4.18
N VAL A 100 3.40 -4.84 4.28
CA VAL A 100 2.67 -4.95 5.53
C VAL A 100 2.16 -6.40 5.65
N PRO A 101 2.54 -7.14 6.70
CA PRO A 101 2.04 -8.51 6.91
C PRO A 101 0.51 -8.57 7.07
N SER A 102 -0.06 -9.76 6.84
CA SER A 102 -1.49 -10.02 7.10
C SER A 102 -1.84 -9.83 8.58
N ASP A 103 -3.09 -9.48 8.85
CA ASP A 103 -3.68 -9.36 10.20
C ASP A 103 -2.96 -8.39 11.16
N VAL A 104 -2.12 -7.48 10.65
CA VAL A 104 -1.48 -6.43 11.45
C VAL A 104 -2.14 -5.06 11.25
N THR A 105 -1.88 -4.14 12.17
CA THR A 105 -2.23 -2.72 12.00
C THR A 105 -0.96 -1.89 11.97
N VAL A 106 -0.82 -1.05 10.95
CA VAL A 106 0.30 -0.10 10.81
C VAL A 106 -0.19 1.35 10.88
N VAL A 107 0.61 2.23 11.48
CA VAL A 107 0.31 3.67 11.60
C VAL A 107 1.59 4.50 11.50
N GLY A 108 1.45 5.80 11.25
CA GLY A 108 2.56 6.76 11.32
C GLY A 108 3.32 6.94 9.99
N ILE A 109 4.39 7.73 10.07
CA ILE A 109 5.22 8.15 8.94
C ILE A 109 6.70 7.99 9.35
N PRO A 110 7.45 7.03 8.79
CA PRO A 110 6.96 5.89 8.01
C PRO A 110 6.09 4.95 8.86
N ALA A 111 5.23 4.17 8.21
CA ALA A 111 4.28 3.30 8.90
C ALA A 111 4.97 2.14 9.66
N LYS A 112 4.61 1.97 10.92
CA LYS A 112 5.11 0.95 11.86
C LYS A 112 3.98 0.09 12.41
N ILE A 113 4.25 -1.18 12.67
CA ILE A 113 3.27 -2.10 13.28
C ILE A 113 2.97 -1.66 14.71
N VAL A 114 1.68 -1.58 15.05
CA VAL A 114 1.19 -1.25 16.40
C VAL A 114 0.22 -2.28 16.97
N ARG A 115 -0.27 -3.20 16.14
CA ARG A 115 -1.09 -4.34 16.56
C ARG A 115 -0.84 -5.55 15.67
N VAL A 116 -0.91 -6.73 16.27
CA VAL A 116 -0.88 -8.04 15.60
C VAL A 116 -2.13 -8.80 16.03
N HIS A 117 -2.92 -9.31 15.07
CA HIS A 117 -4.22 -9.95 15.32
C HIS A 117 -5.15 -9.11 16.22
N GLY A 118 -5.13 -7.79 16.04
CA GLY A 118 -5.94 -6.84 16.81
C GLY A 118 -5.46 -6.59 18.25
N LYS A 119 -4.38 -7.23 18.70
CA LYS A 119 -3.83 -7.07 20.04
C LYS A 119 -2.60 -6.16 20.05
N LYS A 120 -2.45 -5.40 21.13
CA LYS A 120 -1.23 -4.64 21.42
C LYS A 120 -0.33 -5.50 22.32
N ASP A 121 0.41 -6.41 21.70
CA ASP A 121 1.36 -7.31 22.34
C ASP A 121 2.77 -6.87 21.97
N GLU A 122 3.43 -6.12 22.87
CA GLU A 122 4.70 -5.44 22.57
C GLU A 122 5.80 -6.42 22.13
N PRO A 123 6.07 -7.55 22.82
CA PRO A 123 7.05 -8.54 22.36
C PRO A 123 6.77 -9.04 20.93
N VAL A 124 5.53 -9.41 20.64
CA VAL A 124 5.15 -9.91 19.30
C VAL A 124 5.26 -8.81 18.25
N ILE A 125 4.86 -7.59 18.57
CA ILE A 125 5.00 -6.43 17.68
C ILE A 125 6.47 -6.18 17.35
N HIS A 126 7.35 -6.18 18.34
CA HIS A 126 8.78 -5.97 18.14
C HIS A 126 9.38 -7.07 17.26
N GLU A 127 9.09 -8.34 17.54
CA GLU A 127 9.58 -9.46 16.73
C GLU A 127 9.14 -9.34 15.25
N VAL A 128 7.87 -9.00 15.01
CA VAL A 128 7.34 -8.87 13.64
C VAL A 128 7.91 -7.64 12.94
N GLU A 129 8.05 -6.50 13.62
CA GLU A 129 8.63 -5.29 13.04
C GLU A 129 10.13 -5.45 12.77
N GLU A 130 10.90 -6.05 13.69
CA GLU A 130 12.33 -6.34 13.48
C GLU A 130 12.54 -7.25 12.27
N LYS A 131 11.71 -8.30 12.15
CA LYS A 131 11.74 -9.19 11.00
C LYS A 131 11.43 -8.44 9.71
N ARG A 132 10.39 -7.59 9.72
CA ARG A 132 10.02 -6.74 8.58
C ARG A 132 11.17 -5.82 8.16
N GLU A 133 11.77 -5.10 9.11
CA GLU A 133 12.91 -4.22 8.87
C GLU A 133 14.12 -4.97 8.30
N TYR A 134 14.43 -6.15 8.84
CA TYR A 134 15.51 -6.99 8.32
C TYR A 134 15.33 -7.34 6.84
N TYR A 135 14.14 -7.80 6.44
CA TYR A 135 13.87 -8.15 5.05
C TYR A 135 13.88 -6.93 4.13
N VAL A 136 13.35 -5.78 4.57
CA VAL A 136 13.41 -4.53 3.82
C VAL A 136 14.85 -4.14 3.54
N ASN A 137 15.69 -4.07 4.58
CA ASN A 137 17.10 -3.72 4.43
C ASN A 137 17.85 -4.69 3.51
N LYS A 138 17.57 -5.99 3.63
CA LYS A 138 18.16 -7.01 2.76
C LYS A 138 17.76 -6.85 1.29
N LEU A 139 16.50 -6.50 1.02
CA LEU A 139 15.99 -6.26 -0.33
C LEU A 139 16.58 -4.97 -0.92
N GLU A 140 16.70 -3.91 -0.14
CA GLU A 140 17.34 -2.65 -0.57
C GLU A 140 18.80 -2.90 -0.96
N GLN A 141 19.56 -3.60 -0.13
CA GLN A 141 20.95 -3.98 -0.45
C GLN A 141 21.04 -4.82 -1.72
N ALA A 142 20.12 -5.77 -1.93
CA ALA A 142 20.09 -6.59 -3.14
C ALA A 142 19.77 -5.75 -4.40
N LYS A 143 18.84 -4.80 -4.31
CA LYS A 143 18.52 -3.87 -5.41
C LYS A 143 19.72 -2.99 -5.75
N GLU A 144 20.37 -2.41 -4.76
CA GLU A 144 21.59 -1.61 -4.97
C GLU A 144 22.71 -2.42 -5.62
N ALA A 145 22.93 -3.66 -5.17
CA ALA A 145 23.92 -4.54 -5.78
C ALA A 145 23.60 -4.85 -7.25
N SER A 146 22.32 -5.13 -7.56
CA SER A 146 21.89 -5.36 -8.94
C SER A 146 22.08 -4.13 -9.84
N HIS A 147 21.75 -2.93 -9.36
CA HIS A 147 21.93 -1.69 -10.11
C HIS A 147 23.39 -1.40 -10.41
N ARG A 148 24.30 -1.69 -9.47
CA ARG A 148 25.76 -1.56 -9.71
C ARG A 148 26.25 -2.55 -10.76
N SER A 149 25.68 -3.76 -10.83
CA SER A 149 26.07 -4.76 -11.84
C SER A 149 25.51 -4.52 -13.24
N SER A 150 24.37 -3.82 -13.38
CA SER A 150 23.72 -3.53 -14.67
C SER A 150 24.21 -2.24 -15.34
N GLY A 151 25.11 -1.49 -14.69
CA GLY A 151 25.66 -0.22 -15.17
C GLY A 151 27.06 -0.31 -15.79
N LEU A 152 27.58 -1.54 -15.99
CA LEU A 152 28.80 -1.87 -16.74
C LEU A 152 28.40 -2.52 -18.07
#